data_AF-A0A5M5ZM51-F1
#
_entry.id   AF-A0A5M5ZM51-F1
#
_cell.length_a   1.000
_cell.length_b   1.000
_cell.length_c   1.000
_cell.angle_alpha   90.00
_cell.angle_beta   90.00
_cell.angle_gamma   90.00
#
_symmetry.space_group_name_H-M   'P 1'
#
loop_
_entity.id
_entity.type
_entity.pdbx_description
1 polymer ?
#
loop_
_entity_poly.entity_id
_entity_poly.type
_entity_poly.pdbx_seq_one_letter_code
_entity_poly.pdbx_strand_id
1 'polypeptide(L)'
;GKIDWELLTHNREAQFPIHFIFLKATEGGDHGDDTFTQNFGQARKYGFIRGAYHYFIPKTDARKQADFFIRTVQLAKGDLPPVLDVETTGKQSPQELKTAVKTWLDRVEAHYGVKPILYTSYKFKKRYLSDSIFNAYPYWIAHYYVDSVRYEGKWHFWQHTDVGTVPGIEEEVDLNVFNGTLEELQALTLQK
;
A
#
# COMPACT_ATOMS: atom_id res chain seq x y z
N GLY A 1 4.49 15.92 -2.84
CA GLY A 1 4.99 16.85 -3.85
C GLY A 1 6.24 16.33 -4.52
N LYS A 2 7.21 17.22 -4.72
CA LYS A 2 8.54 16.87 -5.23
C LYS A 2 9.35 16.24 -4.10
N ILE A 3 9.96 15.08 -4.34
CA ILE A 3 10.87 14.42 -3.40
C ILE A 3 12.30 14.76 -3.80
N ASP A 4 13.08 15.31 -2.88
CA ASP A 4 14.54 15.37 -2.99
C ASP A 4 15.12 14.01 -2.56
N TRP A 5 15.35 13.16 -3.55
CA TRP A 5 15.80 11.79 -3.33
C TRP A 5 17.22 11.67 -2.77
N GLU A 6 18.09 12.65 -3.06
CA GLU A 6 19.44 12.66 -2.52
C GLU A 6 19.40 13.05 -1.04
N LEU A 7 18.68 14.12 -0.70
CA LEU A 7 18.46 14.49 0.69
C LEU A 7 17.74 13.38 1.46
N LEU A 8 16.77 12.70 0.83
CA LEU A 8 16.08 11.57 1.43
C LEU A 8 17.04 10.49 1.91
N THR A 9 18.14 10.19 1.21
CA THR A 9 19.08 9.14 1.64
C THR A 9 19.73 9.38 3.01
N HIS A 10 19.74 10.61 3.51
CA HIS A 10 20.23 10.93 4.87
C HIS A 10 19.42 10.24 5.96
N ASN A 11 18.19 9.79 5.67
CA ASN A 11 17.39 8.98 6.60
C ASN A 11 18.11 7.68 7.03
N ARG A 12 19.09 7.19 6.25
CA ARG A 12 19.85 5.97 6.57
C ARG A 12 20.67 6.09 7.86
N GLU A 13 20.97 7.31 8.27
CA GLU A 13 21.70 7.62 9.51
C GLU A 13 20.76 7.88 10.70
N ALA A 14 19.44 7.90 10.46
CA ALA A 14 18.46 8.07 11.53
C ALA A 14 18.42 6.84 12.45
N GLN A 15 17.93 7.03 13.68
CA GLN A 15 17.73 5.92 14.63
C GLN A 15 16.84 4.82 14.06
N PHE A 16 15.87 5.19 13.21
CA PHE A 16 14.96 4.29 12.52
C PHE A 16 15.00 4.57 11.01
N PRO A 17 15.91 3.93 10.26
CA PRO A 17 16.04 4.12 8.82
C PRO A 17 14.81 3.69 8.03
N ILE A 18 14.56 4.37 6.91
CA ILE A 18 13.51 4.00 5.96
C ILE A 18 14.05 2.95 5.00
N HIS A 19 13.45 1.76 5.06
CA HIS A 19 13.83 0.63 4.20
C HIS A 19 12.88 0.45 3.00
N PHE A 20 11.62 0.87 3.12
CA PHE A 20 10.61 0.70 2.09
C PHE A 20 9.79 1.98 1.83
N ILE A 21 9.23 2.07 0.63
CA ILE A 21 8.38 3.18 0.19
C ILE A 21 7.20 2.59 -0.60
N PHE A 22 5.97 2.98 -0.25
CA PHE A 22 4.78 2.74 -1.08
C PHE A 22 4.42 4.02 -1.84
N LEU A 23 4.11 3.89 -3.12
CA LEU A 23 3.79 5.01 -4.00
C LEU A 23 2.41 4.83 -4.61
N LYS A 24 1.62 5.90 -4.63
CA LYS A 24 0.33 5.91 -5.31
C LYS A 24 0.58 5.69 -6.79
N ALA A 25 -0.11 4.72 -7.39
CA ALA A 25 -0.03 4.49 -8.82
C ALA A 25 -1.29 4.94 -9.54
N THR A 26 -2.45 4.50 -9.04
CA THR A 26 -3.73 4.76 -9.67
C THR A 26 -4.84 4.93 -8.64
N GLU A 27 -5.90 5.60 -9.06
CA GLU A 27 -7.13 5.78 -8.33
C GLU A 27 -8.31 5.56 -9.27
N GLY A 28 -9.30 4.79 -8.82
CA GLY A 28 -10.49 4.53 -9.61
C GLY A 28 -10.17 3.91 -10.98
N GLY A 29 -10.93 4.27 -12.01
CA GLY A 29 -10.85 3.59 -13.31
C GLY A 29 -9.95 4.26 -14.35
N ASP A 30 -9.42 5.45 -14.05
CA ASP A 30 -8.88 6.36 -15.05
C ASP A 30 -7.91 7.43 -14.50
N HIS A 31 -7.71 7.55 -13.19
CA HIS A 31 -6.79 8.53 -12.63
C HIS A 31 -5.43 7.91 -12.27
N GLY A 32 -4.39 8.19 -13.06
CA GLY A 32 -3.01 7.83 -12.72
C GLY A 32 -2.35 8.95 -11.94
N ASP A 33 -1.50 8.60 -10.96
CA ASP A 33 -0.70 9.61 -10.26
C ASP A 33 0.43 10.11 -11.18
N ASP A 34 0.43 11.43 -11.44
CA ASP A 34 1.36 12.07 -12.38
C ASP A 34 2.84 11.89 -12.00
N THR A 35 3.13 11.63 -10.72
CA THR A 35 4.48 11.46 -10.19
C THR A 35 4.92 10.00 -10.10
N PHE A 36 4.00 9.04 -10.24
CA PHE A 36 4.24 7.63 -9.99
C PHE A 36 5.45 7.09 -10.75
N THR A 37 5.48 7.25 -12.08
CA THR A 37 6.54 6.67 -12.92
C THR A 37 7.93 7.16 -12.49
N GLN A 38 8.05 8.46 -12.24
CA GLN A 38 9.30 9.07 -11.81
C GLN A 38 9.68 8.60 -10.40
N ASN A 39 8.77 8.70 -9.44
CA ASN A 39 9.04 8.35 -8.05
C ASN A 39 9.30 6.85 -7.87
N PHE A 40 8.59 6.00 -8.61
CA PHE A 40 8.79 4.55 -8.57
C PHE A 40 10.18 4.18 -9.11
N GLY A 41 10.59 4.79 -10.22
CA GLY A 41 11.94 4.64 -10.77
C GLY A 41 13.03 5.11 -9.80
N GLN A 42 12.84 6.28 -9.19
CA GLN A 42 13.80 6.85 -8.24
C GLN A 42 13.91 6.03 -6.95
N ALA A 43 12.81 5.54 -6.39
CA ALA A 43 12.85 4.67 -5.21
C ALA A 43 13.78 3.47 -5.43
N ARG A 44 13.69 2.82 -6.60
CA ARG A 44 14.62 1.74 -6.97
C ARG A 44 16.06 2.23 -7.15
N LYS A 45 16.26 3.35 -7.86
CA LYS A 45 17.59 3.93 -8.10
C LYS A 45 18.34 4.22 -6.80
N TYR A 46 17.63 4.71 -5.78
CA TYR A 46 18.19 5.04 -4.47
C TYR A 46 18.13 3.86 -3.48
N GLY A 47 17.80 2.64 -3.94
CA GLY A 47 17.95 1.41 -3.18
C GLY A 47 16.85 1.13 -2.15
N PHE A 48 15.70 1.78 -2.25
CA PHE A 48 14.54 1.48 -1.39
C PHE A 48 13.77 0.27 -1.93
N ILE A 49 13.25 -0.55 -1.02
CA ILE A 49 12.24 -1.56 -1.35
C ILE A 49 10.94 -0.80 -1.69
N ARG A 50 10.43 -0.94 -2.91
CA ARG A 50 9.30 -0.13 -3.38
C ARG A 50 8.04 -0.95 -3.59
N GLY A 51 6.89 -0.38 -3.30
CA GLY A 51 5.58 -0.93 -3.61
C GLY A 51 4.68 0.11 -4.28
N ALA A 52 3.64 -0.36 -4.95
CA ALA A 52 2.66 0.49 -5.62
C ALA A 52 1.26 0.22 -5.07
N TYR A 53 0.48 1.27 -4.83
CA TYR A 53 -0.89 1.15 -4.33
C TYR A 53 -1.94 1.73 -5.27
N HIS A 54 -3.13 1.14 -5.20
CA HIS A 54 -4.34 1.57 -5.89
C HIS A 54 -5.36 2.11 -4.91
N TYR A 55 -5.78 3.37 -5.05
CA TYR A 55 -6.86 3.95 -4.27
C TYR A 55 -8.22 3.50 -4.83
N PHE A 56 -8.95 2.70 -4.05
CA PHE A 56 -10.18 2.07 -4.50
C PHE A 56 -11.39 3.02 -4.42
N ILE A 57 -12.12 3.15 -5.53
CA ILE A 57 -13.38 3.89 -5.61
C ILE A 57 -14.55 2.89 -5.69
N PRO A 58 -15.33 2.66 -4.61
CA PRO A 58 -16.32 1.58 -4.57
C PRO A 58 -17.43 1.64 -5.62
N LYS A 59 -17.74 2.83 -6.14
CA LYS A 59 -18.77 3.02 -7.17
C LYS A 59 -18.27 2.74 -8.59
N THR A 60 -16.96 2.58 -8.77
CA THR A 60 -16.35 2.30 -10.06
C THR A 60 -16.21 0.79 -10.21
N ASP A 61 -16.42 0.26 -11.42
CA ASP A 61 -16.29 -1.17 -11.69
C ASP A 61 -14.92 -1.70 -11.23
N ALA A 62 -14.93 -2.73 -10.37
CA ALA A 62 -13.72 -3.25 -9.75
C ALA A 62 -12.74 -3.89 -10.76
N ARG A 63 -13.25 -4.45 -11.87
CA ARG A 63 -12.39 -5.02 -12.92
C ARG A 63 -11.70 -3.91 -13.71
N LYS A 64 -12.40 -2.84 -14.07
CA LYS A 64 -11.84 -1.64 -14.70
C LYS A 64 -10.71 -1.06 -13.83
N GLN A 65 -10.94 -0.94 -12.52
CA GLN A 65 -9.94 -0.47 -11.55
C GLN A 65 -8.69 -1.37 -11.53
N ALA A 66 -8.87 -2.67 -11.43
CA ALA A 66 -7.77 -3.64 -11.44
C ALA A 66 -7.00 -3.63 -12.77
N ASP A 67 -7.70 -3.60 -13.90
CA ASP A 67 -7.09 -3.51 -15.23
C ASP A 67 -6.30 -2.24 -15.44
N PHE A 68 -6.78 -1.14 -14.88
CA PHE A 68 -6.07 0.11 -14.92
C PHE A 68 -4.79 0.06 -14.09
N PHE A 69 -4.85 -0.45 -12.86
CA PHE A 69 -3.67 -0.66 -12.03
C PHE A 69 -2.64 -1.60 -12.70
N ILE A 70 -3.08 -2.74 -13.24
CA ILE A 70 -2.23 -3.70 -13.96
C ILE A 70 -1.52 -3.07 -15.16
N ARG A 71 -2.23 -2.25 -15.94
CA ARG A 71 -1.63 -1.58 -17.10
C ARG A 71 -0.63 -0.50 -16.71
N THR A 72 -0.86 0.19 -15.60
CA THR A 72 0.00 1.30 -15.14
C THR A 72 1.24 0.80 -14.39
N VAL A 73 1.10 -0.26 -13.59
CA VAL A 73 2.15 -0.75 -12.70
C VAL A 73 2.84 -1.94 -13.32
N GLN A 74 4.16 -1.86 -13.46
CA GLN A 74 5.00 -2.98 -13.88
C GLN A 74 5.93 -3.31 -12.70
N LEU A 75 5.62 -4.40 -12.01
CA LEU A 75 6.43 -4.88 -10.90
C LEU A 75 7.54 -5.80 -11.42
N ALA A 76 8.70 -5.71 -10.81
CA ALA A 76 9.83 -6.58 -11.06
C ALA A 76 10.31 -7.22 -9.76
N LYS A 77 11.19 -8.22 -9.88
CA LYS A 77 11.89 -8.80 -8.72
C LYS A 77 12.39 -7.71 -7.76
N GLY A 78 12.13 -7.92 -6.47
CA GLY A 78 12.47 -7.00 -5.38
C GLY A 78 11.42 -5.93 -5.09
N ASP A 79 10.37 -5.78 -5.91
CA ASP A 79 9.24 -4.91 -5.58
C ASP A 79 8.29 -5.61 -4.58
N LEU A 80 7.60 -4.84 -3.75
CA LEU A 80 6.58 -5.36 -2.83
C LEU A 80 5.32 -5.79 -3.59
N PRO A 81 4.50 -6.71 -3.02
CA PRO A 81 3.21 -7.06 -3.59
C PRO A 81 2.33 -5.82 -3.80
N PRO A 82 1.45 -5.83 -4.83
CA PRO A 82 0.56 -4.71 -5.11
C PRO A 82 -0.37 -4.44 -3.93
N VAL A 83 -0.67 -3.17 -3.68
CA VAL A 83 -1.54 -2.78 -2.55
C VAL A 83 -2.90 -2.33 -3.08
N LEU A 84 -3.98 -2.84 -2.48
CA LEU A 84 -5.32 -2.26 -2.59
C LEU A 84 -5.61 -1.41 -1.37
N ASP A 85 -5.87 -0.12 -1.58
CA ASP A 85 -6.25 0.84 -0.55
C ASP A 85 -7.78 1.02 -0.53
N VAL A 86 -8.41 0.63 0.58
CA VAL A 86 -9.87 0.72 0.77
C VAL A 86 -10.22 1.51 2.02
N GLU A 87 -10.69 2.75 1.84
CA GLU A 87 -10.99 3.65 2.96
C GLU A 87 -12.47 4.02 3.12
N THR A 88 -13.26 3.86 2.06
CA THR A 88 -14.66 4.29 2.02
C THR A 88 -15.56 3.21 1.46
N THR A 89 -16.84 3.24 1.84
CA THR A 89 -17.85 2.37 1.24
C THR A 89 -18.44 2.98 -0.03
N GLY A 90 -18.21 4.28 -0.29
CA GLY A 90 -18.86 4.97 -1.40
C GLY A 90 -20.39 4.89 -1.36
N LYS A 91 -20.99 4.75 -0.17
CA LYS A 91 -22.43 4.50 0.05
C LYS A 91 -22.94 3.15 -0.54
N GLN A 92 -22.04 2.23 -0.89
CA GLN A 92 -22.41 0.85 -1.20
C GLN A 92 -22.76 0.09 0.08
N SER A 93 -23.58 -0.95 -0.05
CA SER A 93 -23.79 -1.90 1.04
C SER A 93 -22.48 -2.64 1.39
N PRO A 94 -22.34 -3.14 2.62
CA PRO A 94 -21.17 -3.94 2.98
C PRO A 94 -20.95 -5.15 2.05
N GLN A 95 -22.01 -5.80 1.57
CA GLN A 95 -21.88 -6.96 0.71
C GLN A 95 -21.41 -6.60 -0.71
N GLU A 96 -21.90 -5.50 -1.28
CA GLU A 96 -21.42 -4.96 -2.56
C GLU A 96 -19.94 -4.59 -2.47
N LEU A 97 -19.55 -3.86 -1.42
CA LEU A 97 -18.15 -3.49 -1.18
C LEU A 97 -17.25 -4.71 -1.12
N LYS A 98 -17.60 -5.72 -0.30
CA LYS A 98 -16.81 -6.95 -0.16
C LYS A 98 -16.66 -7.68 -1.50
N THR A 99 -17.73 -7.76 -2.29
CA THR A 99 -17.72 -8.40 -3.61
C THR A 99 -16.79 -7.66 -4.57
N ALA A 100 -16.86 -6.32 -4.58
CA ALA A 100 -16.04 -5.47 -5.43
C ALA A 100 -14.55 -5.54 -5.04
N VAL A 101 -14.24 -5.42 -3.74
CA VAL A 101 -12.87 -5.57 -3.20
C VAL A 101 -12.29 -6.94 -3.56
N LYS A 102 -13.04 -8.03 -3.33
CA LYS A 102 -12.58 -9.37 -3.68
C LYS A 102 -12.35 -9.54 -5.19
N THR A 103 -13.21 -8.95 -6.02
CA THR A 103 -13.05 -8.96 -7.48
C THR A 103 -11.75 -8.29 -7.91
N TRP A 104 -11.40 -7.16 -7.30
CA TRP A 104 -10.13 -6.49 -7.58
C TRP A 104 -8.95 -7.35 -7.13
N LEU A 105 -8.99 -7.85 -5.88
CA LEU A 105 -7.92 -8.67 -5.30
C LEU A 105 -7.64 -9.92 -6.13
N ASP A 106 -8.68 -10.65 -6.53
CA ASP A 106 -8.53 -11.88 -7.33
C ASP A 106 -7.90 -11.60 -8.70
N ARG A 107 -8.29 -10.49 -9.33
CA ARG A 107 -7.79 -10.13 -10.65
C ARG A 107 -6.32 -9.73 -10.60
N VAL A 108 -5.93 -8.99 -9.57
CA VAL A 108 -4.55 -8.55 -9.37
C VAL A 108 -3.67 -9.71 -8.89
N GLU A 109 -4.16 -10.58 -8.01
CA GLU A 109 -3.48 -11.82 -7.61
C GLU A 109 -3.23 -12.72 -8.83
N ALA A 110 -4.22 -12.89 -9.70
CA ALA A 110 -4.08 -13.68 -10.92
C ALA A 110 -3.04 -13.11 -11.90
N HIS A 111 -2.87 -11.79 -11.95
CA HIS A 111 -1.90 -11.15 -12.85
C HIS A 111 -0.47 -11.22 -12.29
N TYR A 112 -0.27 -10.85 -11.03
CA TYR A 112 1.07 -10.77 -10.43
C TYR A 112 1.54 -12.09 -9.78
N GLY A 113 0.65 -13.06 -9.62
CA GLY A 113 0.97 -14.37 -9.01
C GLY A 113 1.26 -14.31 -7.51
N VAL A 114 0.99 -13.17 -6.86
CA VAL A 114 1.18 -12.96 -5.43
C VAL A 114 -0.05 -12.31 -4.82
N LYS A 115 -0.32 -12.58 -3.54
CA LYS A 115 -1.43 -11.96 -2.82
C LYS A 115 -1.20 -10.45 -2.68
N PRO A 116 -2.14 -9.60 -3.14
CA PRO A 116 -2.06 -8.17 -2.89
C PRO A 116 -2.14 -7.87 -1.39
N ILE A 117 -1.47 -6.79 -0.97
CA ILE A 117 -1.61 -6.22 0.37
C ILE A 117 -2.92 -5.44 0.42
N LEU A 118 -3.69 -5.60 1.49
CA LEU A 118 -4.92 -4.86 1.73
C LEU A 118 -4.67 -3.76 2.77
N TYR A 119 -4.68 -2.50 2.31
CA TYR A 119 -4.64 -1.33 3.16
C TYR A 119 -6.05 -0.89 3.56
N THR A 120 -6.22 -0.56 4.85
CA THR A 120 -7.45 0.03 5.40
C THR A 120 -7.19 0.56 6.80
N SER A 121 -7.98 1.55 7.24
CA SER A 121 -7.98 1.93 8.67
C SER A 121 -8.53 0.81 9.56
N TYR A 122 -8.04 0.74 10.81
CA TYR A 122 -8.49 -0.26 11.79
C TYR A 122 -10.02 -0.24 12.00
N LYS A 123 -10.59 0.97 12.13
CA LYS A 123 -12.03 1.16 12.31
C LYS A 123 -12.82 0.67 11.10
N PHE A 124 -12.35 0.98 9.89
CA PHE A 124 -13.01 0.56 8.65
C PHE A 124 -12.96 -0.96 8.49
N LYS A 125 -11.79 -1.57 8.72
CA LYS A 125 -11.62 -3.02 8.70
C LYS A 125 -12.62 -3.73 9.61
N LYS A 126 -12.70 -3.31 10.88
CA LYS A 126 -13.58 -3.95 11.87
C LYS A 126 -15.05 -3.90 11.45
N ARG A 127 -15.45 -2.83 10.75
CA ARG A 127 -16.84 -2.59 10.35
C ARG A 127 -17.23 -3.23 9.03
N TYR A 128 -16.32 -3.29 8.05
CA TYR A 128 -16.68 -3.66 6.67
C TYR A 128 -15.84 -4.79 6.05
N LEU A 129 -14.63 -5.05 6.56
CA LEU A 129 -13.68 -6.02 6.02
C LEU A 129 -13.25 -7.07 7.06
N SER A 130 -14.15 -7.42 7.99
CA SER A 130 -13.91 -8.43 9.04
C SER A 130 -14.18 -9.87 8.60
N ASP A 131 -14.68 -10.05 7.37
CA ASP A 131 -15.00 -11.34 6.78
C ASP A 131 -13.72 -12.20 6.60
N SER A 132 -13.82 -13.49 6.91
CA SER A 132 -12.67 -14.40 6.92
C SER A 132 -12.02 -14.56 5.55
N ILE A 133 -12.76 -14.31 4.47
CA ILE A 133 -12.24 -14.31 3.10
C ILE A 133 -11.05 -13.36 2.92
N PHE A 134 -10.96 -12.28 3.70
CA PHE A 134 -9.87 -11.32 3.61
C PHE A 134 -8.68 -11.65 4.53
N ASN A 135 -8.81 -12.62 5.44
CA ASN A 135 -7.72 -13.01 6.35
C ASN A 135 -6.56 -13.71 5.62
N ALA A 136 -6.79 -14.16 4.38
CA ALA A 136 -5.75 -14.73 3.53
C ALA A 136 -4.76 -13.69 2.98
N TYR A 137 -5.10 -12.39 3.00
CA TYR A 137 -4.26 -11.33 2.45
C TYR A 137 -3.37 -10.67 3.51
N PRO A 138 -2.16 -10.24 3.15
CA PRO A 138 -1.34 -9.42 4.03
C PRO A 138 -2.02 -8.06 4.28
N TYR A 139 -2.15 -7.68 5.55
CA TYR A 139 -2.76 -6.39 5.92
C TYR A 139 -1.73 -5.29 6.15
N TRP A 140 -2.08 -4.10 5.66
CA TRP A 140 -1.50 -2.83 6.04
C TRP A 140 -2.58 -2.02 6.80
N ILE A 141 -2.41 -1.83 8.10
CA ILE A 141 -3.43 -1.19 8.94
C ILE A 141 -3.05 0.24 9.23
N ALA A 142 -3.93 1.19 8.92
CA ALA A 142 -3.82 2.56 9.41
C ALA A 142 -4.45 2.69 10.80
N HIS A 143 -3.66 3.16 11.76
CA HIS A 143 -4.12 3.41 13.12
C HIS A 143 -3.23 4.45 13.78
N TYR A 144 -3.59 5.72 13.63
CA TYR A 144 -2.79 6.85 14.09
C TYR A 144 -2.99 7.15 15.59
N TYR A 145 -2.05 7.88 16.17
CA TYR A 145 -2.15 8.49 17.51
C TYR A 145 -2.42 7.48 18.63
N VAL A 146 -1.83 6.29 18.53
CA VAL A 146 -1.86 5.25 19.56
C VAL A 146 -0.44 4.72 19.82
N ASP A 147 -0.14 4.42 21.09
CA ASP A 147 1.19 3.91 21.49
C ASP A 147 1.50 2.53 20.91
N SER A 148 0.46 1.77 20.51
CA SER A 148 0.61 0.46 19.89
C SER A 148 -0.61 0.08 19.04
N VAL A 149 -0.38 -0.81 18.08
CA VAL A 149 -1.44 -1.41 17.25
C VAL A 149 -2.40 -2.20 18.14
N ARG A 150 -3.64 -1.71 18.28
CA ARG A 150 -4.71 -2.43 18.98
C ARG A 150 -5.39 -3.53 18.16
N TYR A 151 -5.00 -3.69 16.90
CA TYR A 151 -5.53 -4.73 16.04
C TYR A 151 -4.89 -6.08 16.39
N GLU A 152 -5.68 -6.99 16.95
CA GLU A 152 -5.23 -8.31 17.42
C GLU A 152 -5.01 -9.34 16.31
N GLY A 153 -5.49 -9.06 15.08
CA GLY A 153 -5.29 -9.95 13.94
C GLY A 153 -3.90 -9.78 13.31
N LYS A 154 -3.53 -10.71 12.41
CA LYS A 154 -2.27 -10.63 11.68
C LYS A 154 -2.22 -9.37 10.80
N TRP A 155 -1.16 -8.58 10.95
CA TRP A 155 -0.83 -7.41 10.12
C TRP A 155 0.65 -7.46 9.77
N HIS A 156 1.01 -6.88 8.61
CA HIS A 156 2.38 -6.82 8.10
C HIS A 156 2.91 -5.40 8.10
N PHE A 157 2.05 -4.42 7.80
CA PHE A 157 2.42 -3.00 7.83
C PHE A 157 1.47 -2.23 8.75
N TRP A 158 1.99 -1.24 9.45
CA TRP A 158 1.21 -0.32 10.26
C TRP A 158 1.58 1.11 9.88
N GLN A 159 0.60 1.86 9.38
CA GLN A 159 0.72 3.32 9.23
C GLN A 159 0.37 3.96 10.58
N HIS A 160 1.38 4.50 11.24
CA HIS A 160 1.28 4.98 12.62
C HIS A 160 1.12 6.51 12.72
N THR A 161 1.45 7.24 11.67
CA THR A 161 1.26 8.70 11.57
C THR A 161 1.12 9.12 10.12
N ASP A 162 0.31 10.16 9.91
CA ASP A 162 0.14 10.92 8.66
C ASP A 162 0.92 12.24 8.65
N VAL A 163 1.41 12.66 9.82
CA VAL A 163 2.13 13.94 10.03
C VAL A 163 3.63 13.76 10.26
N GLY A 164 4.25 12.77 9.60
CA GLY A 164 5.68 12.52 9.71
C GLY A 164 6.52 13.61 9.02
N THR A 165 7.77 13.76 9.45
CA THR A 165 8.76 14.63 8.80
C THR A 165 9.99 13.81 8.42
N VAL A 166 10.38 13.86 7.15
CA VAL A 166 11.51 13.11 6.61
C VAL A 166 12.35 14.04 5.76
N PRO A 167 13.70 14.05 5.91
CA PRO A 167 14.56 14.81 5.03
C PRO A 167 14.25 14.56 3.55
N GLY A 168 14.19 15.63 2.75
CA GLY A 168 13.89 15.56 1.32
C GLY A 168 12.41 15.51 0.96
N ILE A 169 11.51 15.52 1.95
CA ILE A 169 10.07 15.70 1.74
C ILE A 169 9.65 16.94 2.54
N GLU A 170 9.17 17.98 1.85
CA GLU A 170 8.76 19.24 2.48
C GLU A 170 7.41 19.13 3.18
N GLU A 171 6.51 18.34 2.61
CA GLU A 171 5.18 18.11 3.18
C GLU A 171 5.20 17.07 4.30
N GLU A 172 4.12 17.04 5.08
CA GLU A 172 3.84 15.94 6.01
C GLU A 172 3.75 14.60 5.24
N VAL A 173 4.33 13.55 5.81
CA VAL A 173 4.42 12.24 5.16
C VAL A 173 3.96 11.11 6.07
N ASP A 174 3.29 10.13 5.47
CA ASP A 174 2.90 8.90 6.12
C ASP A 174 4.11 8.06 6.52
N LEU A 175 4.21 7.71 7.81
CA LEU A 175 5.24 6.79 8.30
C LEU A 175 4.65 5.45 8.70
N ASN A 176 5.42 4.42 8.35
CA ASN A 176 4.99 3.04 8.40
C ASN A 176 6.06 2.17 9.04
N VAL A 177 5.63 1.17 9.80
CA VAL A 177 6.50 0.10 10.28
C VAL A 177 6.08 -1.24 9.68
N PHE A 178 7.08 -2.07 9.42
CA PHE A 178 6.88 -3.47 9.05
C PHE A 178 6.95 -4.35 10.30
N ASN A 179 6.04 -5.32 10.41
CA ASN A 179 5.99 -6.26 11.51
C ASN A 179 6.94 -7.44 11.27
N GLY A 180 8.24 -7.19 11.40
CA GLY A 180 9.27 -8.21 11.21
C GLY A 180 10.65 -7.62 10.97
N THR A 181 11.57 -8.50 10.61
CA THR A 181 12.95 -8.19 10.23
C THR A 181 13.05 -7.67 8.79
N LEU A 182 14.21 -7.10 8.45
CA LEU A 182 14.49 -6.66 7.09
C LEU A 182 14.53 -7.85 6.12
N GLU A 183 15.03 -9.00 6.55
CA GLU A 183 15.06 -10.24 5.78
C GLU A 183 13.65 -10.74 5.47
N GLU A 184 12.73 -10.66 6.44
CA GLU A 184 11.32 -11.01 6.22
C GLU A 184 10.63 -10.02 5.27
N LEU A 185 10.95 -8.73 5.35
CA LEU A 185 10.47 -7.73 4.40
C LEU A 185 10.97 -8.03 2.98
N GLN A 186 12.24 -8.38 2.83
CA GLN A 186 12.82 -8.79 1.53
C GLN A 186 12.18 -10.08 1.01
N ALA A 187 11.90 -11.05 1.88
CA ALA A 187 11.22 -12.29 1.52
C ALA A 187 9.77 -12.05 1.04
N LEU A 188 9.12 -10.97 1.51
CA LEU A 188 7.78 -10.58 1.05
C LEU A 188 7.78 -10.02 -0.39
N THR A 189 8.92 -9.55 -0.89
CA THR A 189 9.02 -8.99 -2.25
C THR A 189 8.83 -10.05 -3.33
N LEU A 190 8.49 -9.60 -4.54
CA LEU A 190 8.42 -10.46 -5.72
C LEU A 190 9.78 -11.13 -5.96
N GLN A 191 9.78 -12.45 -6.06
CA GLN A 191 11.00 -13.26 -6.22
C GLN A 191 11.38 -13.50 -7.68
N LYS A 192 10.44 -13.26 -8.61
CA LYS A 192 10.59 -13.43 -10.06
C LYS A 192 9.91 -12.26 -10.76
#